data_AF-A0A7S2MRL0-F1
#
_entry.id   AF-A0A7S2MRL0-F1
#
_cell.length_a   1.000
_cell.length_b   1.000
_cell.length_c   1.000
_cell.angle_alpha   90.00
_cell.angle_beta   90.00
_cell.angle_gamma   90.00
#
_symmetry.space_group_name_H-M   'P 1'
#
loop_
_entity.id
_entity.type
_entity.pdbx_description
1 polymer ?
#
loop_
_entity_poly.entity_id
_entity_poly.type
_entity_poly.pdbx_seq_one_letter_code
_entity_poly.pdbx_strand_id
1 'polypeptide(L)'
;LRCVEDQTLPLVTVAADPAVNALKKGLTQSMGKFISSCPESLKVVEQTNEKGNGVQYVKLEGEGPRGTGGAQAGSVGAQLLLTQVLETLQSMGGTSTVTLLASNPHVQEKARGSNTGKFSKFLSNYPDLIETSPSSDGRDIIVRLKGGAGAGAGKAKKGAGAAAAAKGDPKEHLVDLVTEFLRGKGGNAPLGDLGQDAAIRAASQGVAAKLSKFLTQYPKQFSITKEGEKEVMTCTLL
;
A
#
# COMPACT_ATOMS: atom_id res chain seq x y z
N LEU A 1 -11.45 28.88 8.89
CA LEU A 1 -11.86 28.84 10.31
C LEU A 1 -10.65 28.53 11.22
N ARG A 2 -10.18 29.51 12.01
CA ARG A 2 -9.38 29.19 13.20
C ARG A 2 -10.38 28.97 14.32
N CYS A 3 -10.74 27.72 14.57
CA CYS A 3 -11.49 27.42 15.78
C CYS A 3 -10.50 27.49 16.94
N VAL A 4 -10.76 28.40 17.87
CA VAL A 4 -10.05 28.43 19.15
C VAL A 4 -10.55 27.24 19.97
N GLU A 5 -9.65 26.55 20.68
CA GLU A 5 -10.01 25.42 21.54
C GLU A 5 -11.19 25.80 22.46
N ASP A 6 -12.14 24.86 22.59
CA ASP A 6 -13.42 25.00 23.30
C ASP A 6 -14.51 25.93 22.73
N GLN A 7 -14.31 26.60 21.59
CA GLN A 7 -15.41 27.33 20.95
C GLN A 7 -16.35 26.42 20.17
N THR A 8 -17.65 26.48 20.49
CA THR A 8 -18.72 25.86 19.71
C THR A 8 -19.24 26.83 18.66
N LEU A 9 -19.26 26.40 17.39
CA LEU A 9 -19.82 27.19 16.29
C LEU A 9 -21.10 26.54 15.75
N PRO A 10 -22.14 27.32 15.42
CA PRO A 10 -23.33 26.78 14.78
C PRO A 10 -22.97 26.11 13.45
N LEU A 11 -23.53 24.93 13.18
CA LEU A 11 -23.25 24.18 11.96
C LEU A 11 -23.58 24.99 10.69
N VAL A 12 -24.59 25.85 10.76
CA VAL A 12 -24.99 26.76 9.68
C VAL A 12 -23.88 27.75 9.35
N THR A 13 -23.21 28.31 10.36
CA THR A 13 -22.10 29.25 10.19
C THR A 13 -20.88 28.55 9.60
N VAL A 14 -20.60 27.31 10.03
CA VAL A 14 -19.51 26.50 9.47
C VAL A 14 -19.81 26.15 8.00
N ALA A 15 -21.05 25.80 7.66
CA ALA A 15 -21.44 25.47 6.30
C ALA A 15 -21.44 26.69 5.35
N ALA A 16 -21.56 27.90 5.88
CA ALA A 16 -21.47 29.14 5.12
C ALA A 16 -20.02 29.56 4.80
N ASP A 17 -19.01 28.96 5.44
CA ASP A 17 -17.60 29.25 5.15
C ASP A 17 -17.26 28.83 3.69
N PRO A 18 -16.67 29.71 2.87
CA PRO A 18 -16.37 29.42 1.47
C PRO A 18 -15.50 28.17 1.25
N ALA A 19 -14.55 27.89 2.15
CA ALA A 19 -13.69 26.72 2.07
C ALA A 19 -14.45 25.43 2.39
N VAL A 20 -15.32 25.48 3.40
CA VAL A 20 -16.21 24.35 3.75
C VAL A 20 -17.24 24.11 2.64
N ASN A 21 -17.78 25.18 2.05
CA ASN A 21 -18.74 25.09 0.96
C ASN A 21 -18.10 24.54 -0.33
N ALA A 22 -16.82 24.86 -0.59
CA ALA A 22 -16.06 24.27 -1.68
C ALA A 22 -15.86 22.75 -1.49
N LEU A 23 -15.59 22.31 -0.27
CA LEU A 23 -15.50 20.87 0.07
C LEU A 23 -16.86 20.18 -0.05
N LYS A 24 -17.95 20.86 0.31
CA LYS A 24 -19.32 20.35 0.21
C LYS A 24 -19.76 20.07 -1.23
N LYS A 25 -19.27 20.82 -2.22
CA LYS A 25 -19.62 20.64 -3.65
C LYS A 25 -19.23 19.28 -4.23
N GLY A 26 -18.42 18.48 -3.53
CA GLY A 26 -18.06 17.10 -3.92
C GLY A 26 -18.60 16.01 -3.01
N LEU A 27 -19.23 16.35 -1.87
CA LEU A 27 -19.75 15.37 -0.91
C LEU A 27 -21.25 15.14 -1.09
N THR A 28 -21.65 13.90 -1.34
CA THR A 28 -23.05 13.46 -1.42
C THR A 28 -23.74 13.37 -0.05
N GLN A 29 -23.00 13.54 1.05
CA GLN A 29 -23.51 13.40 2.40
C GLN A 29 -23.73 14.76 3.07
N SER A 30 -24.76 14.84 3.92
CA SER A 30 -25.02 16.01 4.76
C SER A 30 -23.82 16.32 5.65
N MET A 31 -23.52 17.60 5.88
CA MET A 31 -22.38 18.06 6.70
C MET A 31 -22.31 17.37 8.07
N GLY A 32 -23.46 17.13 8.71
CA GLY A 32 -23.52 16.37 9.97
C GLY A 32 -22.93 14.97 9.85
N LYS A 33 -23.33 14.19 8.83
CA LYS A 33 -22.75 12.85 8.55
C LYS A 33 -21.26 12.89 8.25
N PHE A 34 -20.81 13.91 7.52
CA PHE A 34 -19.38 14.09 7.25
C PHE A 34 -18.60 14.34 8.54
N ILE A 35 -19.09 15.24 9.40
CA ILE A 35 -18.45 15.51 10.69
C ILE A 35 -18.49 14.27 11.58
N SER A 36 -19.59 13.53 11.61
CA SER A 36 -19.69 12.26 12.35
C SER A 36 -18.74 11.17 11.85
N SER A 37 -18.23 11.28 10.62
CA SER A 37 -17.21 10.36 10.09
C SER A 37 -15.79 10.67 10.59
N CYS A 38 -15.59 11.83 11.23
CA CYS A 38 -14.30 12.26 11.80
C CYS A 38 -14.42 12.55 13.31
N PRO A 39 -14.76 11.56 14.15
CA PRO A 39 -15.00 11.75 15.58
C PRO A 39 -13.76 12.18 16.36
N GLU A 40 -12.56 11.94 15.83
CA GLU A 40 -11.29 12.26 16.49
C GLU A 40 -10.92 13.75 16.47
N SER A 41 -11.62 14.57 15.68
CA SER A 41 -11.30 16.00 15.55
C SER A 41 -12.50 16.92 15.76
N LEU A 42 -13.72 16.42 15.52
CA LEU A 42 -14.94 17.22 15.54
C LEU A 42 -16.08 16.43 16.16
N LYS A 43 -16.82 17.06 17.07
CA LYS A 43 -18.02 16.52 17.69
C LYS A 43 -19.21 17.42 17.45
N VAL A 44 -20.29 16.83 16.96
CA VAL A 44 -21.57 17.54 16.84
C VAL A 44 -22.27 17.45 18.19
N VAL A 45 -22.64 18.59 18.75
CA VAL A 45 -23.39 18.71 19.99
C VAL A 45 -24.71 19.42 19.67
N GLU A 46 -25.83 18.83 20.10
CA GLU A 46 -27.11 19.52 20.04
C GLU A 46 -27.28 20.39 21.28
N GLN A 47 -27.53 21.68 21.07
CA GLN A 47 -27.90 22.61 22.14
C GLN A 47 -29.16 23.37 21.74
N THR A 48 -29.96 23.71 22.73
CA THR A 48 -31.16 24.52 22.56
C THR A 48 -30.76 25.99 22.51
N ASN A 49 -31.18 26.72 21.48
CA ASN A 49 -30.94 28.16 21.41
C ASN A 49 -31.84 28.94 22.40
N GLU A 50 -31.60 30.24 22.54
CA GLU A 50 -32.38 31.14 23.42
C GLU A 50 -33.89 31.17 23.12
N LYS A 51 -34.29 30.68 21.94
CA LYS A 51 -35.69 30.59 21.48
C LYS A 51 -36.31 29.21 21.70
N GLY A 52 -35.62 28.28 22.37
CA GLY A 52 -36.11 26.93 22.62
C GLY A 52 -36.00 25.96 21.44
N ASN A 53 -35.35 26.35 20.34
CA ASN A 53 -35.16 25.48 19.17
C ASN A 53 -33.84 24.70 19.29
N GLY A 54 -33.86 23.41 18.92
CA GLY A 54 -32.66 22.59 18.83
C GLY A 54 -31.76 23.04 17.67
N VAL A 55 -30.51 23.39 17.98
CA VAL A 55 -29.50 23.79 17.00
C VAL A 55 -28.28 22.87 17.15
N GLN A 56 -27.75 22.40 16.02
CA GLN A 56 -26.53 21.61 15.98
C GLN A 56 -25.31 22.54 16.00
N TYR A 57 -24.44 22.33 16.97
CA TYR A 57 -23.16 22.99 17.12
C TYR A 57 -22.03 22.01 16.82
N VAL A 58 -20.93 22.52 16.29
CA VAL A 58 -19.71 21.75 16.10
C VAL A 58 -18.69 22.22 17.13
N LYS A 59 -18.21 21.29 17.95
CA LYS A 59 -17.11 21.47 18.88
C LYS A 59 -15.88 20.76 18.32
N LEU A 60 -14.71 21.40 18.36
CA LEU A 60 -13.46 20.64 18.20
C LEU A 60 -13.18 19.86 19.47
N GLU A 61 -12.98 18.55 19.33
CA GLU A 61 -12.37 17.74 20.37
C GLU A 61 -10.97 17.37 19.86
N GLY A 62 -9.93 17.77 20.61
CA GLY A 62 -8.53 17.57 20.24
C GLY A 62 -7.83 18.81 19.66
N GLU A 63 -6.49 18.75 19.61
CA GLU A 63 -5.69 19.73 18.88
C GLU A 63 -6.01 19.54 17.39
N GLY A 64 -6.91 20.38 16.86
CA GLY A 64 -7.15 20.42 15.42
C GLY A 64 -5.82 20.46 14.67
N PRO A 65 -5.72 19.85 13.46
CA PRO A 65 -4.44 19.63 12.79
C PRO A 65 -3.63 20.92 12.80
N ARG A 66 -2.53 20.93 13.57
CA ARG A 66 -1.71 22.13 13.80
C ARG A 66 -1.21 22.61 12.45
N GLY A 67 -1.90 23.62 11.92
CA GLY A 67 -1.56 24.20 10.62
C GLY A 67 -0.24 24.94 10.72
N THR A 68 0.84 24.29 10.32
CA THR A 68 2.07 24.98 9.92
C THR A 68 1.74 25.80 8.68
N GLY A 69 1.61 27.11 8.89
CA GLY A 69 1.35 28.06 7.83
C GLY A 69 2.47 28.04 6.80
N GLY A 70 2.11 27.83 5.53
CA GLY A 70 3.01 27.96 4.39
C GLY A 70 3.07 26.70 3.53
N ALA A 71 2.27 26.68 2.47
CA ALA A 71 2.46 25.82 1.30
C ALA A 71 2.39 24.29 1.51
N GLN A 72 1.21 23.75 1.87
CA GLN A 72 0.73 22.45 1.35
C GLN A 72 -0.70 22.20 1.85
N ALA A 73 -1.69 22.75 1.15
CA ALA A 73 -3.05 22.24 1.19
C ALA A 73 -3.14 20.94 0.36
N GLY A 74 -2.28 19.97 0.67
CA GLY A 74 -2.43 18.60 0.21
C GLY A 74 -3.54 17.99 1.05
N SER A 75 -4.71 17.78 0.45
CA SER A 75 -5.86 17.18 1.13
C SER A 75 -5.44 15.87 1.81
N VAL A 76 -6.14 15.47 2.87
CA VAL A 76 -6.00 14.12 3.47
C VAL A 76 -5.99 13.03 2.38
N GLY A 77 -6.71 13.24 1.28
CA GLY A 77 -6.69 12.39 0.09
C GLY A 77 -5.32 12.30 -0.62
N ALA A 78 -4.55 13.39 -0.70
CA ALA A 78 -3.19 13.39 -1.25
C ALA A 78 -2.24 12.52 -0.42
N GLN A 79 -2.35 12.59 0.92
CA GLN A 79 -1.50 11.80 1.81
C GLN A 79 -1.91 10.32 1.79
N LEU A 80 -3.21 10.01 1.79
CA LEU A 80 -3.70 8.64 1.61
C LEU A 80 -3.28 8.06 0.26
N LEU A 81 -3.34 8.85 -0.81
CA LEU A 81 -2.87 8.44 -2.13
C LEU A 81 -1.36 8.17 -2.11
N LEU A 82 -0.57 9.05 -1.49
CA LEU A 82 0.87 8.85 -1.35
C LEU A 82 1.18 7.55 -0.60
N THR A 83 0.56 7.32 0.57
CA THR A 83 0.75 6.10 1.35
C THR A 83 0.44 4.85 0.52
N GLN A 84 -0.69 4.85 -0.19
CA GLN A 84 -1.07 3.71 -1.04
C GLN A 84 -0.07 3.47 -2.18
N VAL A 85 0.47 4.54 -2.78
CA VAL A 85 1.49 4.44 -3.82
C VAL A 85 2.79 3.89 -3.28
N LEU A 86 3.22 4.32 -2.09
CA LEU A 86 4.43 3.82 -1.43
C LEU A 86 4.29 2.32 -1.09
N GLU A 87 3.18 1.91 -0.50
CA GLU A 87 2.89 0.49 -0.20
C GLU A 87 2.88 -0.38 -1.46
N THR A 88 2.23 0.12 -2.52
CA THR A 88 2.17 -0.58 -3.81
C THR A 88 3.57 -0.71 -4.40
N LEU A 89 4.36 0.36 -4.40
CA LEU A 89 5.75 0.32 -4.84
C LEU A 89 6.58 -0.67 -4.02
N GLN A 90 6.42 -0.69 -2.69
CA GLN A 90 7.12 -1.65 -1.82
C GLN A 90 6.76 -3.09 -2.16
N SER A 91 5.47 -3.40 -2.33
CA SER A 91 5.01 -4.74 -2.74
C SER A 91 5.55 -5.19 -4.11
N MET A 92 5.94 -4.23 -4.97
CA MET A 92 6.50 -4.48 -6.29
C MET A 92 8.04 -4.49 -6.32
N GLY A 93 8.71 -4.50 -5.16
CA GLY A 93 10.17 -4.47 -5.08
C GLY A 93 10.78 -3.07 -5.25
N GLY A 94 9.99 -2.02 -4.99
CA GLY A 94 10.45 -0.63 -4.90
C GLY A 94 10.61 0.10 -6.23
N THR A 95 10.31 -0.52 -7.36
CA THR A 95 10.37 0.10 -8.70
C THR A 95 9.16 -0.30 -9.54
N SER A 96 8.49 0.66 -10.16
CA SER A 96 7.36 0.42 -11.07
C SER A 96 7.27 1.54 -12.11
N THR A 97 6.35 1.44 -13.07
CA THR A 97 6.06 2.55 -13.99
C THR A 97 4.84 3.33 -13.54
N VAL A 98 4.78 4.61 -13.93
CA VAL A 98 3.63 5.48 -13.68
C VAL A 98 2.35 4.86 -14.22
N THR A 99 2.38 4.28 -15.43
CA THR A 99 1.21 3.62 -16.03
C THR A 99 0.73 2.43 -15.20
N LEU A 100 1.66 1.59 -14.74
CA LEU A 100 1.34 0.39 -13.97
C LEU A 100 0.80 0.74 -12.58
N LEU A 101 1.39 1.75 -11.92
CA LEU A 101 0.89 2.29 -10.65
C LEU A 101 -0.50 2.93 -10.80
N ALA A 102 -0.71 3.72 -11.85
CA ALA A 102 -1.99 4.35 -12.14
C ALA A 102 -3.08 3.35 -12.56
N SER A 103 -2.68 2.15 -13.00
CA SER A 103 -3.60 1.05 -13.34
C SER A 103 -3.93 0.16 -12.13
N ASN A 104 -3.25 0.35 -10.99
CA ASN A 104 -3.53 -0.44 -9.78
C ASN A 104 -4.90 -0.04 -9.19
N PRO A 105 -5.82 -0.98 -8.95
CA PRO A 105 -7.17 -0.70 -8.44
C PRO A 105 -7.18 0.12 -7.13
N HIS A 106 -6.26 -0.16 -6.20
CA HIS A 106 -6.18 0.53 -4.91
C HIS A 106 -5.72 1.98 -5.08
N VAL A 107 -4.75 2.21 -5.97
CA VAL A 107 -4.30 3.56 -6.32
C VAL A 107 -5.41 4.32 -7.03
N GLN A 108 -6.13 3.68 -7.96
CA GLN A 108 -7.27 4.29 -8.68
C GLN A 108 -8.42 4.70 -7.74
N GLU A 109 -8.74 3.86 -6.76
CA GLU A 109 -9.80 4.15 -5.80
C GLU A 109 -9.48 5.41 -4.99
N LYS A 110 -8.25 5.53 -4.50
CA LYS A 110 -7.78 6.72 -3.76
C LYS A 110 -7.54 7.93 -4.68
N ALA A 111 -7.25 7.69 -5.95
CA ALA A 111 -7.06 8.71 -6.98
C ALA A 111 -8.36 9.34 -7.48
N ARG A 112 -9.53 8.69 -7.34
CA ARG A 112 -10.81 9.17 -7.88
C ARG A 112 -11.25 10.57 -7.38
N GLY A 113 -10.72 11.03 -6.25
CA GLY A 113 -10.94 12.40 -5.73
C GLY A 113 -9.76 13.36 -5.91
N SER A 114 -8.60 12.86 -6.37
CA SER A 114 -7.42 13.66 -6.67
C SER A 114 -7.38 13.93 -8.16
N ASN A 115 -7.05 15.15 -8.58
CA ASN A 115 -7.03 15.55 -9.99
C ASN A 115 -5.84 14.87 -10.71
N THR A 116 -5.97 13.56 -10.94
CA THR A 116 -4.93 12.59 -11.32
C THR A 116 -4.57 12.65 -12.81
N GLY A 117 -5.16 13.58 -13.55
CA GLY A 117 -4.70 13.97 -14.89
C GLY A 117 -3.23 14.41 -14.93
N LYS A 118 -2.58 14.57 -13.77
CA LYS A 118 -1.12 14.74 -13.65
C LYS A 118 -0.52 13.90 -12.53
N PHE A 119 -0.82 12.59 -12.48
CA PHE A 119 -0.22 11.68 -11.49
C PHE A 119 1.32 11.77 -11.47
N SER A 120 1.97 11.94 -12.62
CA SER A 120 3.41 12.23 -12.71
C SER A 120 3.79 13.52 -11.96
N LYS A 121 3.06 14.63 -12.16
CA LYS A 121 3.30 15.90 -11.45
C LYS A 121 3.04 15.78 -9.94
N PHE A 122 2.09 14.94 -9.54
CA PHE A 122 1.84 14.64 -8.13
C PHE A 122 3.06 13.98 -7.50
N LEU A 123 3.64 12.96 -8.14
CA LEU A 123 4.86 12.30 -7.66
C LEU A 123 6.06 13.25 -7.61
N SER A 124 6.16 14.21 -8.54
CA SER A 124 7.21 15.24 -8.51
C SER A 124 7.19 16.15 -7.28
N ASN A 125 6.09 16.18 -6.52
CA ASN A 125 6.02 16.93 -5.25
C ASN A 125 6.68 16.20 -4.09
N TYR A 126 7.09 14.94 -4.26
CA TYR A 126 7.67 14.11 -3.20
C TYR A 126 9.06 13.56 -3.58
N PRO A 127 10.02 14.43 -3.97
CA PRO A 127 11.33 14.02 -4.46
C PRO A 127 12.22 13.38 -3.38
N ASP A 128 11.89 13.55 -2.10
CA ASP A 128 12.61 12.95 -0.98
C ASP A 128 12.26 11.47 -0.78
N LEU A 129 11.05 11.07 -1.19
CA LEU A 129 10.52 9.72 -1.03
C LEU A 129 10.61 8.92 -2.33
N ILE A 130 10.47 9.61 -3.46
CA ILE A 130 10.29 8.99 -4.77
C ILE A 130 11.25 9.62 -5.77
N GLU A 131 11.93 8.78 -6.54
CA GLU A 131 12.73 9.15 -7.70
C GLU A 131 11.99 8.77 -8.98
N THR A 132 11.84 9.73 -9.89
CA THR A 132 11.22 9.50 -11.20
C THR A 132 12.26 9.64 -12.30
N SER A 133 12.34 8.66 -13.20
CA SER A 133 13.23 8.69 -14.37
C SER A 133 12.48 8.31 -15.65
N PRO A 134 12.85 8.83 -16.82
CA PRO A 134 12.25 8.39 -18.08
C PRO A 134 12.59 6.92 -18.34
N SER A 135 11.61 6.14 -18.80
CA SER A 135 11.83 4.77 -19.26
C SER A 135 12.72 4.74 -20.50
N SER A 136 13.45 3.64 -20.71
CA SER A 136 14.30 3.43 -21.90
C SER A 136 13.54 3.54 -23.22
N ASP A 137 12.24 3.21 -23.18
CA ASP A 137 11.37 3.24 -24.35
C ASP A 137 10.81 4.66 -24.63
N GLY A 138 11.09 5.63 -23.75
CA GLY A 138 10.64 7.03 -23.84
C GLY A 138 9.13 7.25 -23.68
N ARG A 139 8.35 6.17 -23.51
CA ARG A 139 6.88 6.21 -23.46
C ARG A 139 6.30 6.28 -22.06
N ASP A 140 7.08 5.95 -21.04
CA ASP A 140 6.62 5.89 -19.65
C ASP A 140 7.67 6.47 -18.70
N ILE A 141 7.25 6.76 -17.47
CA ILE A 141 8.11 7.25 -16.40
C ILE A 141 8.26 6.11 -15.39
N ILE A 142 9.49 5.75 -15.07
CA ILE A 142 9.84 4.82 -14.01
C ILE A 142 9.81 5.58 -12.68
N VAL A 143 9.19 4.98 -11.69
CA VAL A 143 9.04 5.49 -10.33
C VAL A 143 9.75 4.53 -9.39
N ARG A 144 10.68 5.04 -8.59
CA ARG A 144 11.49 4.27 -7.64
C ARG A 144 11.41 4.88 -6.25
N LEU A 145 11.37 4.04 -5.22
CA LEU A 145 11.48 4.50 -3.84
C LEU A 145 12.92 4.90 -3.49
N LYS A 146 13.11 6.11 -2.95
CA LYS A 146 14.38 6.51 -2.35
C LYS A 146 14.51 5.87 -0.96
N GLY A 147 15.67 5.30 -0.67
CA GLY A 147 16.00 4.71 0.64
C GLY A 147 15.45 3.31 0.91
N GLY A 148 14.59 2.75 0.04
CA GLY A 148 14.09 1.37 0.14
C GLY A 148 14.90 0.38 -0.69
N ALA A 149 15.75 -0.42 -0.02
CA ALA A 149 16.26 -1.75 -0.41
C ALA A 149 16.52 -2.09 -1.89
N GLY A 150 16.97 -1.16 -2.73
CA GLY A 150 17.25 -1.47 -4.14
C GLY A 150 18.23 -0.55 -4.86
N ALA A 151 18.99 0.29 -4.16
CA ALA A 151 19.98 1.17 -4.78
C ALA A 151 21.22 0.39 -5.24
N GLY A 152 21.14 -0.23 -6.42
CA GLY A 152 22.31 -0.76 -7.13
C GLY A 152 21.98 -1.83 -8.16
N ALA A 153 21.66 -1.42 -9.40
CA ALA A 153 21.87 -2.26 -10.59
C ALA A 153 21.74 -1.40 -11.85
N GLY A 154 22.86 -0.80 -12.27
CA GLY A 154 23.05 -0.46 -13.67
C GLY A 154 23.29 -1.74 -14.47
N LYS A 155 22.75 -1.76 -15.70
CA LYS A 155 22.88 -2.73 -16.80
C LYS A 155 22.01 -4.02 -16.78
N ALA A 156 21.11 -4.00 -17.77
CA ALA A 156 20.79 -5.07 -18.73
C ALA A 156 19.65 -6.07 -18.44
N LYS A 157 18.91 -6.31 -19.54
CA LYS A 157 18.11 -7.49 -19.93
C LYS A 157 16.70 -7.67 -19.32
N LYS A 158 15.73 -7.23 -20.12
CA LYS A 158 14.43 -7.85 -20.43
C LYS A 158 14.19 -9.22 -19.78
N GLY A 159 13.35 -9.27 -18.74
CA GLY A 159 12.87 -10.50 -18.10
C GLY A 159 12.21 -10.21 -16.76
N ALA A 160 10.96 -10.61 -16.60
CA ALA A 160 10.05 -10.26 -15.51
C ALA A 160 10.40 -10.90 -14.15
N GLY A 161 9.89 -10.28 -13.07
CA GLY A 161 9.71 -10.92 -11.76
C GLY A 161 10.59 -10.32 -10.65
N ALA A 162 10.09 -9.30 -9.95
CA ALA A 162 10.72 -8.80 -8.73
C ALA A 162 10.47 -9.79 -7.58
N ALA A 163 11.52 -10.52 -7.18
CA ALA A 163 11.56 -11.31 -5.96
C ALA A 163 12.04 -10.45 -4.79
N ALA A 164 11.45 -10.69 -3.63
CA ALA A 164 11.63 -9.95 -2.39
C ALA A 164 13.09 -9.92 -1.91
N ALA A 165 13.51 -8.75 -1.44
CA ALA A 165 14.80 -8.53 -0.80
C ALA A 165 14.77 -9.07 0.65
N ALA A 166 15.10 -10.36 0.81
CA ALA A 166 15.72 -10.86 2.03
C ALA A 166 17.24 -10.71 1.88
N LYS A 167 17.93 -10.11 2.85
CA LYS A 167 19.41 -10.06 2.92
C LYS A 167 20.01 -11.43 3.28
N GLY A 168 19.61 -12.48 2.58
CA GLY A 168 20.13 -13.84 2.73
C GLY A 168 20.41 -14.43 1.36
N ASP A 169 21.22 -15.48 1.30
CA ASP A 169 21.45 -16.21 0.07
C ASP A 169 20.08 -16.62 -0.53
N PRO A 170 19.82 -16.37 -1.82
CA PRO A 170 18.50 -16.66 -2.42
C PRO A 170 18.13 -18.15 -2.34
N LYS A 171 19.13 -19.01 -2.17
CA LYS A 171 18.96 -20.43 -1.89
C LYS A 171 18.44 -20.70 -0.48
N GLU A 172 18.97 -20.01 0.53
CA GLU A 172 18.52 -20.14 1.93
C GLU A 172 17.09 -19.61 2.06
N HIS A 173 16.78 -18.48 1.42
CA HIS A 173 15.42 -17.96 1.42
C HIS A 173 14.40 -18.95 0.81
N LEU A 174 14.75 -19.62 -0.29
CA LEU A 174 13.91 -20.66 -0.88
C LEU A 174 13.72 -21.85 0.07
N VAL A 175 14.77 -22.24 0.79
CA VAL A 175 14.72 -23.31 1.80
C VAL A 175 13.82 -22.94 2.97
N ASP A 176 13.90 -21.70 3.45
CA ASP A 176 13.04 -21.19 4.53
C ASP A 176 11.56 -21.20 4.14
N LEU A 177 11.23 -20.71 2.94
CA LEU A 177 9.86 -20.71 2.42
C LEU A 177 9.30 -22.12 2.29
N VAL A 178 10.09 -23.07 1.77
CA VAL A 178 9.68 -24.48 1.67
C VAL A 178 9.48 -25.09 3.06
N THR A 179 10.35 -24.76 4.02
CA THR A 179 10.24 -25.23 5.42
C THR A 179 8.96 -24.72 6.08
N GLU A 180 8.66 -23.44 5.93
CA GLU A 180 7.45 -22.82 6.47
C GLU A 180 6.18 -23.43 5.86
N PHE A 181 6.16 -23.61 4.54
CA PHE A 181 5.06 -24.24 3.83
C PHE A 181 4.81 -25.67 4.33
N LEU A 182 5.86 -26.48 4.45
CA LEU A 182 5.75 -27.85 4.96
C LEU A 182 5.27 -27.87 6.40
N ARG A 183 5.76 -26.95 7.26
CA ARG A 183 5.31 -26.83 8.65
C ARG A 183 3.81 -26.51 8.72
N GLY A 184 3.31 -25.62 7.86
CA GLY A 184 1.89 -25.30 7.75
C GLY A 184 1.02 -26.48 7.29
N LYS A 185 1.59 -27.46 6.59
CA LYS A 185 0.93 -28.66 6.08
C LYS A 185 1.14 -29.91 6.96
N GLY A 186 1.75 -29.77 8.14
CA GLY A 186 2.00 -30.89 9.06
C GLY A 186 3.27 -31.69 8.76
N GLY A 187 4.21 -31.09 8.03
CA GLY A 187 5.55 -31.65 7.78
C GLY A 187 5.69 -32.43 6.48
N ASN A 188 4.62 -32.68 5.73
CA ASN A 188 4.70 -33.29 4.39
C ASN A 188 3.82 -32.53 3.39
N ALA A 189 4.22 -32.53 2.12
CA ALA A 189 3.37 -32.08 1.02
C ALA A 189 3.80 -32.71 -0.32
N PRO A 190 2.88 -32.88 -1.27
CA PRO A 190 3.24 -33.19 -2.65
C PRO A 190 4.14 -32.09 -3.25
N LEU A 191 5.14 -32.47 -4.05
CA LEU A 191 5.97 -31.49 -4.76
C LEU A 191 5.17 -30.61 -5.74
N GLY A 192 4.03 -31.10 -6.22
CA GLY A 192 3.11 -30.32 -7.04
C GLY A 192 2.59 -29.09 -6.29
N ASP A 193 2.17 -29.27 -5.04
CA ASP A 193 1.59 -28.20 -4.21
C ASP A 193 2.65 -27.13 -3.88
N LEU A 194 3.88 -27.57 -3.57
CA LEU A 194 5.03 -26.67 -3.38
C LEU A 194 5.32 -25.81 -4.62
N GLY A 195 5.13 -26.35 -5.82
CA GLY A 195 5.32 -25.60 -7.08
C GLY A 195 4.15 -24.68 -7.45
N GLN A 196 2.98 -24.87 -6.81
CA GLN A 196 1.80 -24.02 -7.00
C GLN A 196 1.78 -22.83 -6.05
N ASP A 197 2.47 -22.93 -4.90
CA ASP A 197 2.61 -21.82 -3.97
C ASP A 197 3.31 -20.61 -4.65
N ALA A 198 2.69 -19.44 -4.53
CA ALA A 198 3.15 -18.24 -5.24
C ALA A 198 4.51 -17.75 -4.72
N ALA A 199 4.78 -17.86 -3.42
CA ALA A 199 6.02 -17.41 -2.82
C ALA A 199 7.18 -18.34 -3.19
N ILE A 200 6.98 -19.66 -3.06
CA ILE A 200 7.98 -20.67 -3.45
C ILE A 200 8.24 -20.59 -4.96
N ARG A 201 7.19 -20.46 -5.77
CA ARG A 201 7.35 -20.35 -7.22
C ARG A 201 8.15 -19.11 -7.60
N ALA A 202 7.87 -17.96 -7.01
CA ALA A 202 8.63 -16.73 -7.25
C ALA A 202 10.10 -16.89 -6.81
N ALA A 203 10.35 -17.41 -5.60
CA ALA A 203 11.71 -17.59 -5.08
C ALA A 203 12.51 -18.67 -5.83
N SER A 204 11.84 -19.65 -6.45
CA SER A 204 12.50 -20.69 -7.25
C SER A 204 13.01 -20.20 -8.60
N GLN A 205 12.46 -19.09 -9.12
CA GLN A 205 12.84 -18.54 -10.42
C GLN A 205 14.30 -18.06 -10.39
N GLY A 206 15.13 -18.68 -11.23
CA GLY A 206 16.56 -18.38 -11.30
C GLY A 206 17.42 -19.07 -10.23
N VAL A 207 16.81 -19.70 -9.22
CA VAL A 207 17.51 -20.42 -8.15
C VAL A 207 17.51 -21.93 -8.39
N ALA A 208 16.35 -22.49 -8.74
CA ALA A 208 16.16 -23.93 -8.90
C ALA A 208 15.43 -24.25 -10.21
N ALA A 209 16.14 -24.84 -11.18
CA ALA A 209 15.52 -25.27 -12.44
C ALA A 209 14.47 -26.38 -12.24
N LYS A 210 14.65 -27.22 -11.20
CA LYS A 210 13.69 -28.23 -10.75
C LYS A 210 13.72 -28.30 -9.23
N LEU A 211 12.59 -28.02 -8.57
CA LEU A 211 12.48 -27.98 -7.12
C LEU A 211 12.90 -29.31 -6.48
N SER A 212 12.53 -30.45 -7.07
CA SER A 212 12.97 -31.78 -6.62
C SER A 212 14.48 -31.93 -6.52
N LYS A 213 15.20 -31.57 -7.59
CA LYS A 213 16.68 -31.65 -7.62
C LYS A 213 17.34 -30.66 -6.66
N PHE A 214 16.69 -29.53 -6.40
CA PHE A 214 17.19 -28.55 -5.46
C PHE A 214 17.07 -29.06 -4.02
N LEU A 215 15.89 -29.56 -3.64
CA LEU A 215 15.63 -30.06 -2.28
C LEU A 215 16.47 -31.29 -1.94
N THR A 216 16.85 -32.14 -2.92
CA THR A 216 17.81 -33.24 -2.70
C THR A 216 19.21 -32.78 -2.26
N GLN A 217 19.56 -31.49 -2.42
CA GLN A 217 20.84 -30.94 -1.95
C GLN A 217 20.84 -30.69 -0.43
N TYR A 218 19.68 -30.74 0.22
CA TYR A 218 19.51 -30.51 1.65
C TYR A 218 18.97 -31.76 2.36
N PRO A 219 19.69 -32.90 2.31
CA PRO A 219 19.20 -34.18 2.85
C PRO A 219 19.09 -34.20 4.39
N LYS A 220 19.67 -33.21 5.08
CA LYS A 220 19.52 -33.04 6.53
C LYS A 220 18.18 -32.41 6.93
N GLN A 221 17.50 -31.74 5.98
CA GLN A 221 16.28 -30.98 6.24
C GLN A 221 15.07 -31.57 5.50
N PHE A 222 15.27 -32.14 4.30
CA PHE A 222 14.19 -32.68 3.49
C PHE A 222 14.46 -34.12 3.09
N SER A 223 13.39 -34.92 3.06
CA SER A 223 13.34 -36.25 2.45
C SER A 223 12.33 -36.25 1.32
N ILE A 224 12.78 -36.65 0.12
CA ILE A 224 11.90 -36.77 -1.05
C ILE A 224 11.65 -38.25 -1.30
N THR A 225 10.40 -38.65 -1.12
CA THR A 225 9.95 -40.03 -1.34
C THR A 225 8.92 -40.07 -2.45
N LYS A 226 8.84 -41.19 -3.17
CA LYS A 226 7.69 -41.49 -4.03
C LYS A 226 6.70 -42.28 -3.18
N GLU A 227 5.55 -41.70 -2.89
CA GLU A 227 4.54 -42.35 -2.05
C GLU A 227 3.24 -42.55 -2.83
N GLY A 228 2.69 -43.76 -2.75
CA GLY A 228 1.43 -44.17 -3.36
C GLY A 228 1.53 -44.80 -4.77
N GLU A 229 0.42 -45.42 -5.20
CA GLU A 229 0.26 -46.10 -6.50
C GLU A 229 0.45 -45.18 -7.72
N LYS A 230 0.36 -43.85 -7.53
CA LYS A 230 0.42 -42.85 -8.61
C LYS A 230 1.80 -42.20 -8.79
N GLU A 231 2.86 -42.72 -8.15
CA GLU A 231 4.22 -42.18 -8.21
C GLU A 231 4.31 -40.66 -7.91
N VAL A 232 3.46 -40.16 -7.01
CA VAL A 232 3.50 -38.74 -6.63
C VAL A 232 4.74 -38.55 -5.74
N MET A 233 5.62 -37.63 -6.15
CA MET A 233 6.77 -37.27 -5.33
C MET A 233 6.30 -36.38 -4.18
N THR A 234 6.52 -36.83 -2.94
CA THR A 234 6.24 -36.11 -1.70
C THR A 234 7.54 -35.59 -1.11
N CYS A 235 7.50 -34.37 -0.60
CA CYS A 235 8.58 -33.77 0.18
C CYS A 235 8.17 -33.79 1.66
N THR A 236 9.03 -34.35 2.50
CA THR A 236 8.85 -34.42 3.96
C THR A 236 9.95 -33.64 4.64
N LEU A 237 9.58 -32.80 5.60
CA LEU A 237 10.50 -32.10 6.49
C LEU A 237 10.99 -33.09 7.56
N LEU A 238 12.32 -33.22 7.70
CA LEU A 238 12.98 -34.13 8.65
C LEU A 238 13.17 -33.51 10.03
#